data_AF-A0AAD9UH41-F1
#
_entry.id   AF-A0AAD9UH41-F1
#
_cell.length_a   1.000
_cell.length_b   1.000
_cell.length_c   1.000
_cell.angle_alpha   90.00
_cell.angle_beta   90.00
_cell.angle_gamma   90.00
#
_symmetry.space_group_name_H-M   'P 1'
#
loop_
_entity.id
_entity.type
_entity.pdbx_description
1 polymer ?
#
loop_
_entity_poly.entity_id
_entity_poly.type
_entity_poly.pdbx_seq_one_letter_code
_entity_poly.pdbx_strand_id
1 'polypeptide(L)'
;MDKVIDRVMKPLKKKWNMVVPNVVISVTGGADKTPMDPRVNEMLSRLVEVAHNTGTWIITGGTQAGVMRLVGEAVHDRLVADGSKTGLVAIGIATWGCVKGKDKLFNHDVSIAI
;
A
#
# COMPACT_ATOMS: atom_id res chain seq x y z
N MET A 1 -20.23 -12.63 6.94
CA MET A 1 -18.83 -12.28 6.60
C MET A 1 -18.75 -10.91 5.91
N ASP A 2 -19.80 -10.47 5.23
CA ASP A 2 -19.82 -9.27 4.37
C ASP A 2 -19.73 -7.92 5.11
N LYS A 3 -20.22 -7.85 6.36
CA LYS A 3 -20.27 -6.58 7.12
C LYS A 3 -18.90 -5.97 7.43
N VAL A 4 -17.83 -6.77 7.54
CA VAL A 4 -16.49 -6.26 7.88
C VAL A 4 -15.81 -5.66 6.65
N ILE A 5 -15.89 -6.35 5.51
CA ILE A 5 -15.34 -5.85 4.24
C ILE A 5 -16.06 -4.58 3.82
N ASP A 6 -17.38 -4.52 3.99
CA ASP A 6 -18.17 -3.32 3.69
C ASP A 6 -17.75 -2.09 4.50
N ARG A 7 -17.31 -2.27 5.75
CA ARG A 7 -16.83 -1.18 6.60
C ARG A 7 -15.57 -0.53 6.04
N VAL A 8 -14.71 -1.30 5.37
CA VAL A 8 -13.48 -0.79 4.75
C VAL A 8 -13.76 -0.30 3.33
N MET A 9 -14.49 -1.08 2.53
CA MET A 9 -14.69 -0.78 1.11
C MET A 9 -15.61 0.42 0.86
N LYS A 10 -16.61 0.66 1.73
CA LYS A 10 -17.55 1.77 1.56
C LYS A 10 -16.84 3.14 1.61
N PRO A 11 -15.96 3.43 2.59
CA PRO A 11 -15.10 4.61 2.57
C PRO A 11 -14.20 4.71 1.33
N LEU A 12 -13.49 3.63 0.96
CA LEU A 12 -12.58 3.64 -0.19
C LEU A 12 -13.31 4.04 -1.48
N LYS A 13 -14.51 3.50 -1.70
CA LYS A 13 -15.33 3.84 -2.87
C LYS A 13 -15.94 5.24 -2.77
N LYS A 14 -16.60 5.57 -1.66
CA LYS A 14 -17.45 6.77 -1.55
C LYS A 14 -16.72 8.03 -1.12
N LYS A 15 -15.66 7.90 -0.31
CA LYS A 15 -14.91 9.03 0.26
C LYS A 15 -13.59 9.26 -0.46
N TRP A 16 -12.91 8.19 -0.87
CA TRP A 16 -11.63 8.29 -1.58
C TRP A 16 -11.77 8.13 -3.10
N ASN A 17 -12.99 7.93 -3.61
CA ASN A 17 -13.31 7.82 -5.03
C ASN A 17 -12.45 6.78 -5.77
N MET A 18 -12.10 5.67 -5.09
CA MET A 18 -11.27 4.64 -5.68
C MET A 18 -12.09 3.73 -6.58
N VAL A 19 -11.58 3.46 -7.79
CA VAL A 19 -12.14 2.46 -8.71
C VAL A 19 -11.82 1.07 -8.16
N VAL A 20 -12.86 0.26 -8.00
CA VAL A 20 -12.74 -1.12 -7.52
C VAL A 20 -12.03 -1.96 -8.59
N PRO A 21 -10.97 -2.71 -8.24
CA PRO A 21 -10.23 -3.47 -9.22
C PRO A 21 -10.93 -4.82 -9.46
N ASN A 22 -10.63 -5.42 -10.60
CA ASN A 22 -11.05 -6.80 -10.87
C ASN A 22 -10.16 -7.82 -10.14
N VAL A 23 -8.92 -7.43 -9.82
CA VAL A 23 -7.90 -8.28 -9.19
C VAL A 23 -7.23 -7.51 -8.07
N VAL A 24 -6.85 -8.22 -7.01
CA VAL A 24 -6.03 -7.70 -5.91
C VAL A 24 -4.84 -8.65 -5.71
N ILE A 25 -3.65 -8.08 -5.61
CA ILE A 25 -2.42 -8.81 -5.32
C ILE A 25 -1.98 -8.43 -3.91
N SER A 26 -1.90 -9.43 -3.02
CA SER A 26 -1.34 -9.25 -1.67
C SER A 26 0.13 -9.64 -1.67
N VAL A 27 1.02 -8.71 -1.32
CA VAL A 27 2.45 -8.94 -1.17
C VAL A 27 2.84 -8.81 0.29
N THR A 28 3.20 -9.95 0.89
CA THR A 28 3.62 -10.08 2.28
C THR A 28 5.02 -10.73 2.35
N GLY A 29 5.70 -10.59 3.48
CA GLY A 29 6.99 -11.23 3.67
C GLY A 29 7.67 -10.80 4.97
N GLY A 30 8.92 -11.24 5.13
CA GLY A 30 9.76 -10.88 6.26
C GLY A 30 10.01 -9.37 6.33
N ALA A 31 10.19 -8.88 7.56
CA ALA A 31 10.58 -7.50 7.87
C ALA A 31 12.06 -7.39 8.32
N ASP A 32 12.78 -8.51 8.27
CA ASP A 32 14.19 -8.62 8.58
C ASP A 32 15.06 -7.88 7.55
N LYS A 33 16.26 -7.49 7.99
CA LYS A 33 17.23 -6.74 7.18
C LYS A 33 18.20 -7.67 6.45
N THR A 34 17.79 -8.91 6.19
CA THR A 34 18.64 -9.88 5.50
C THR A 34 18.88 -9.41 4.07
N PRO A 35 20.09 -9.63 3.51
CA PRO A 35 20.33 -9.37 2.10
C PRO A 35 19.36 -10.18 1.26
N MET A 36 18.56 -9.48 0.45
CA MET A 36 17.60 -10.12 -0.45
C MET A 36 18.25 -10.46 -1.78
N ASP A 37 17.82 -11.59 -2.34
CA ASP A 37 18.24 -12.01 -3.67
C ASP A 37 17.81 -10.96 -4.71
N PRO A 38 18.71 -10.48 -5.58
CA PRO A 38 18.38 -9.51 -6.62
C PRO A 38 17.19 -9.91 -7.51
N ARG A 39 16.95 -11.22 -7.68
CA ARG A 39 15.80 -11.75 -8.44
C ARG A 39 14.46 -11.36 -7.84
N VAL A 40 14.39 -11.12 -6.54
CA VAL A 40 13.16 -10.66 -5.86
C VAL A 40 12.81 -9.24 -6.31
N ASN A 41 13.80 -8.36 -6.44
CA ASN A 41 13.57 -6.99 -6.91
C ASN A 41 13.03 -7.00 -8.34
N GLU A 42 13.66 -7.76 -9.25
CA GLU A 42 13.19 -7.88 -10.63
C GLU A 42 11.75 -8.40 -10.71
N MET A 43 11.43 -9.44 -9.94
CA MET A 43 10.08 -9.99 -9.86
C MET A 43 9.07 -8.95 -9.38
N LEU A 44 9.41 -8.18 -8.33
CA LEU A 44 8.52 -7.14 -7.78
C LEU A 44 8.33 -5.98 -8.75
N SER A 45 9.37 -5.54 -9.45
CA SER A 45 9.26 -4.51 -10.49
C SER A 45 8.31 -4.94 -11.60
N ARG A 46 8.40 -6.19 -12.07
CA ARG A 46 7.50 -6.75 -13.09
C ARG A 46 6.06 -6.88 -12.59
N LEU A 47 5.87 -7.27 -11.33
CA LEU A 47 4.55 -7.33 -10.71
C LEU A 47 3.89 -5.95 -10.65
N VAL A 48 4.65 -4.92 -10.24
CA VAL A 48 4.19 -3.53 -10.20
C VAL A 48 3.82 -3.03 -11.60
N GLU A 49 4.63 -3.36 -12.61
CA GLU A 49 4.34 -3.02 -14.00
C GLU A 49 3.01 -3.62 -14.48
N VAL A 50 2.78 -4.91 -14.24
CA VAL A 50 1.52 -5.58 -14.58
C VAL A 50 0.34 -4.94 -13.85
N ALA A 51 0.51 -4.62 -12.56
CA ALA A 51 -0.54 -4.00 -11.78
C ALA A 51 -0.92 -2.62 -12.32
N HIS A 52 0.07 -1.80 -12.67
CA HIS A 52 -0.12 -0.51 -13.30
C HIS A 52 -0.93 -0.62 -14.60
N ASN A 53 -0.55 -1.56 -15.48
CA ASN A 53 -1.15 -1.68 -16.81
C ASN A 53 -2.57 -2.26 -16.78
N THR A 54 -2.92 -3.00 -15.73
CA THR A 54 -4.22 -3.69 -15.61
C THR A 54 -5.20 -3.02 -14.65
N GLY A 55 -4.77 -1.99 -13.91
CA GLY A 55 -5.57 -1.39 -12.85
C GLY A 55 -5.77 -2.32 -11.64
N THR A 56 -4.86 -3.26 -11.43
CA THR A 56 -4.87 -4.17 -10.28
C THR A 56 -4.38 -3.45 -9.03
N TRP A 57 -5.02 -3.69 -7.88
CA TRP A 57 -4.53 -3.15 -6.61
C TRP A 57 -3.41 -4.01 -6.03
N ILE A 58 -2.39 -3.35 -5.51
CA ILE A 58 -1.36 -3.96 -4.67
C ILE A 58 -1.71 -3.70 -3.21
N ILE A 59 -1.78 -4.75 -2.40
CA ILE A 59 -1.93 -4.64 -0.94
C ILE A 59 -0.65 -5.17 -0.29
N THR A 60 -0.10 -4.42 0.67
CA THR A 60 1.13 -4.80 1.37
C THR A 60 1.11 -4.34 2.83
N GLY A 61 2.10 -4.75 3.64
CA GLY A 61 2.16 -4.42 5.07
C GLY A 61 2.46 -2.96 5.40
N GLY A 62 2.79 -2.12 4.41
CA GLY A 62 2.86 -0.66 4.55
C GLY A 62 4.01 -0.10 5.40
N THR A 63 4.91 -0.94 5.91
CA THR A 63 6.10 -0.51 6.65
C THR A 63 7.33 -0.43 5.75
N GLN A 64 8.27 0.44 6.09
CA GLN A 64 9.57 0.55 5.39
C GLN A 64 10.58 -0.51 5.87
N ALA A 65 10.21 -1.78 5.78
CA ALA A 65 11.05 -2.91 6.21
C ALA A 65 10.86 -4.14 5.31
N GLY A 66 11.92 -4.91 5.14
CA GLY A 66 11.96 -6.16 4.37
C GLY A 66 11.22 -6.06 3.02
N VAL A 67 10.33 -7.01 2.74
CA VAL A 67 9.66 -7.13 1.43
C VAL A 67 8.82 -5.89 1.11
N MET A 68 8.13 -5.34 2.11
CA MET A 68 7.27 -4.16 1.93
C MET A 68 8.06 -2.92 1.50
N ARG A 69 9.33 -2.79 1.93
CA ARG A 69 10.22 -1.73 1.44
C ARG A 69 10.47 -1.87 -0.06
N LEU A 70 10.81 -3.07 -0.53
CA LEU A 70 11.09 -3.34 -1.94
C LEU A 70 9.87 -3.11 -2.83
N VAL A 71 8.67 -3.46 -2.34
CA VAL A 71 7.41 -3.11 -3.01
C VAL A 71 7.27 -1.59 -3.14
N GLY A 72 7.54 -0.85 -2.06
CA GLY A 72 7.49 0.62 -2.07
C GLY A 72 8.49 1.24 -3.05
N GLU A 73 9.71 0.70 -3.13
CA GLU A 73 10.74 1.12 -4.09
C GLU A 73 10.27 0.87 -5.53
N ALA A 74 9.79 -0.34 -5.85
CA ALA A 74 9.28 -0.65 -7.18
C ALA A 74 8.07 0.21 -7.60
N VAL A 75 7.15 0.49 -6.66
CA VAL A 75 6.02 1.41 -6.88
C VAL A 75 6.53 2.83 -7.16
N HIS A 76 7.51 3.32 -6.39
CA HIS A 76 8.10 4.63 -6.59
C HIS A 76 8.75 4.76 -7.97
N ASP A 77 9.60 3.80 -8.34
CA ASP A 77 10.29 3.77 -9.62
C ASP A 77 9.30 3.80 -10.79
N ARG A 78 8.20 3.02 -10.70
CA ARG A 78 7.17 2.99 -11.73
C ARG A 78 6.44 4.33 -11.86
N LEU A 79 6.13 5.00 -10.75
CA LEU A 79 5.44 6.30 -10.75
C LEU A 79 6.34 7.42 -11.29
N VAL A 80 7.63 7.41 -10.95
CA VAL A 80 8.62 8.33 -11.51
C VAL A 80 8.73 8.14 -13.02
N ALA A 81 8.83 6.89 -13.49
CA ALA A 81 8.90 6.56 -14.91
C ALA A 81 7.63 6.98 -15.70
N ASP A 82 6.45 6.93 -15.07
CA ASP A 82 5.18 7.33 -15.72
C ASP A 82 4.93 8.84 -15.74
N GLY A 83 5.82 9.64 -15.14
CA GLY A 83 5.59 11.08 -14.94
C GLY A 83 4.43 11.35 -13.97
N SER A 84 4.26 10.50 -12.95
CA SER A 84 3.19 10.58 -11.94
C SER A 84 1.76 10.52 -12.50
N LYS A 85 1.56 9.97 -13.69
CA LYS A 85 0.20 9.72 -14.20
C LYS A 85 -0.50 8.67 -13.33
N THR A 86 -1.81 8.84 -13.19
CA THR A 86 -2.64 8.09 -12.25
C THR A 86 -3.10 6.76 -12.84
N GLY A 87 -2.79 5.65 -12.19
CA GLY A 87 -3.24 4.32 -12.60
C GLY A 87 -2.87 3.20 -11.62
N LEU A 88 -1.74 3.33 -10.94
CA LEU A 88 -1.29 2.38 -9.92
C LEU A 88 -1.92 2.69 -8.55
N VAL A 89 -2.55 1.68 -7.95
CA VAL A 89 -3.08 1.74 -6.58
C VAL A 89 -2.30 0.77 -5.70
N ALA A 90 -1.62 1.31 -4.69
CA ALA A 90 -0.95 0.54 -3.66
C ALA A 90 -1.51 0.91 -2.28
N ILE A 91 -1.93 -0.09 -1.50
CA ILE A 91 -2.52 0.06 -0.16
C ILE A 91 -1.60 -0.60 0.87
N GLY A 92 -1.07 0.20 1.79
CA GLY A 92 -0.29 -0.26 2.93
C GLY A 92 -1.16 -0.46 4.17
N ILE A 93 -1.18 -1.67 4.72
CA ILE A 93 -1.90 -2.02 5.96
C ILE A 93 -0.88 -2.27 7.07
N ALA A 94 -0.59 -1.23 7.84
CA ALA A 94 0.36 -1.29 8.95
C ALA A 94 -0.36 -1.29 10.30
N THR A 95 0.20 -2.00 11.28
CA THR A 95 -0.26 -1.96 12.68
C THR A 95 0.14 -0.61 13.31
N TRP A 96 -0.82 0.07 13.94
CA TRP A 96 -0.60 1.39 14.54
C TRP A 96 0.55 1.41 15.57
N GLY A 97 0.71 0.31 16.33
CA GLY A 97 1.77 0.17 17.32
C GLY A 97 3.20 0.23 16.74
N CYS A 98 3.37 -0.03 15.44
CA CYS A 98 4.66 -0.06 14.77
C CYS A 98 4.97 1.23 13.98
N VAL A 99 4.04 2.20 13.95
CA VAL A 99 4.23 3.46 13.23
C VAL A 99 5.07 4.42 14.08
N LYS A 100 6.31 4.68 13.64
CA LYS A 100 7.18 5.68 14.26
C LYS A 100 6.60 7.08 14.09
N GLY A 101 6.51 7.85 15.17
CA GLY A 101 5.98 9.21 15.14
C GLY A 101 4.45 9.28 15.01
N LYS A 102 3.74 8.17 15.27
CA LYS A 102 2.26 8.10 15.28
C LYS A 102 1.59 9.20 16.08
N ASP A 103 2.25 9.70 17.13
CA ASP A 103 1.70 10.75 18.00
C ASP A 103 1.50 12.07 17.24
N LYS A 104 2.28 12.30 16.18
CA LYS A 104 2.15 13.48 15.30
C LYS A 104 0.95 13.42 14.35
N LEU A 105 0.31 12.26 14.22
CA LEU A 105 -0.85 12.05 13.35
C LEU A 105 -2.17 12.26 14.09
N PHE A 106 -2.14 12.46 15.42
CA PHE A 106 -3.31 12.91 16.16
C PHE A 106 -3.50 14.41 15.92
N ASN A 107 -4.71 14.77 15.51
CA ASN A 107 -5.10 16.17 15.50
C ASN A 107 -5.52 16.58 16.91
N HIS A 108 -4.75 17.47 17.54
CA HIS A 108 -5.05 17.99 18.88
C HIS A 108 -6.16 19.06 18.88
N ASP A 109 -6.61 19.54 17.71
CA ASP A 109 -7.63 20.59 17.59
C ASP A 109 -9.08 20.05 17.68
N VAL A 110 -9.26 18.73 17.82
CA VAL A 110 -10.57 18.15 18.11
C VAL A 110 -10.72 18.04 19.62
N SER A 111 -11.12 19.15 20.25
CA SER A 111 -11.74 19.10 21.57
C SER A 111 -12.99 18.22 21.45
N ILE A 112 -12.90 16.98 21.93
CA ILE A 112 -14.09 16.20 22.22
C ILE A 112 -14.78 16.95 23.36
N ALA A 113 -15.80 17.74 23.02
CA ALA A 113 -16.74 18.21 24.01
C ALA A 113 -17.43 16.95 24.56
N ILE A 114 -16.98 16.54 25.74
CA ILE A 114 -17.62 15.49 26.55
C ILE A 114 -18.85 16.11 27.22
#